data_AF-A0A7X6CDC7-F1
#
_entry.id   AF-A0A7X6CDC7-F1
#
_cell.length_a   1.000
_cell.length_b   1.000
_cell.length_c   1.000
_cell.angle_alpha   90.00
_cell.angle_beta   90.00
_cell.angle_gamma   90.00
#
_symmetry.space_group_name_H-M   'P 1'
#
loop_
_entity.id
_entity.type
_entity.pdbx_description
1 polymer ?
#
loop_
_entity_poly.entity_id
_entity_poly.type
_entity_poly.pdbx_seq_one_letter_code
_entity_poly.pdbx_strand_id
1 'polypeptide(L)'
;MPVYDYFCPSNNQQLEVSHSMNLEVSTWGQLCELAKCEPGDTPENAPVRRLLSAPRLIKPTSDTDYKNQGFTRYVKRDEGVYENVTAKDGESRIVNRDGNAI
;
A
#
# COMPACT_ATOMS: atom_id res chain seq x y z
N MET A 1 3.06 6.82 10.84
CA MET A 1 3.64 8.07 10.30
C MET A 1 3.21 8.19 8.86
N PRO A 2 2.71 9.34 8.39
CA PRO A 2 2.43 9.57 6.98
C PRO A 2 3.70 9.44 6.12
N VAL A 3 3.50 9.25 4.83
CA VAL A 3 4.57 9.20 3.82
C VAL A 3 4.29 10.29 2.81
N TYR A 4 5.34 11.04 2.45
CA TYR A 4 5.26 12.17 1.54
C TYR A 4 6.32 12.05 0.47
N ASP A 5 5.92 12.31 -0.77
CA ASP A 5 6.82 12.50 -1.88
C ASP A 5 7.28 13.96 -1.96
N TYR A 6 8.55 14.18 -2.24
CA TYR A 6 9.13 15.49 -2.49
C TYR A 6 9.92 15.48 -3.78
N PHE A 7 9.86 16.58 -4.52
CA PHE A 7 10.60 16.78 -5.76
C PHE A 7 11.59 17.94 -5.64
N CYS A 8 12.82 17.73 -6.09
CA CYS A 8 13.83 18.77 -6.23
C CYS A 8 13.99 19.16 -7.71
N PRO A 9 13.63 20.40 -8.11
CA PRO A 9 13.80 20.85 -9.49
C PRO A 9 15.26 20.95 -9.94
N SER A 10 16.20 21.13 -9.01
CA SER A 10 17.62 21.35 -9.34
C SER A 10 18.32 20.10 -9.87
N ASN A 11 17.90 18.91 -9.43
CA ASN A 11 18.47 17.63 -9.86
C ASN A 11 17.44 16.71 -10.54
N ASN A 12 16.18 17.16 -10.64
CA ASN A 12 15.06 16.41 -11.20
C ASN A 12 14.81 15.06 -10.50
N GLN A 13 15.11 14.97 -9.20
CA GLN A 13 14.89 13.77 -8.38
C GLN A 13 13.65 13.92 -7.51
N GLN A 14 13.05 12.76 -7.21
CA GLN A 14 11.96 12.62 -6.25
C GLN A 14 12.39 11.65 -5.14
N LEU A 15 12.16 12.04 -3.88
CA LEU A 15 12.38 11.18 -2.72
C LEU A 15 11.08 11.01 -1.92
N GLU A 16 10.86 9.79 -1.44
CA GLU A 16 9.77 9.44 -0.54
C GLU A 16 10.29 9.42 0.90
N VAL A 17 9.65 10.15 1.81
CA VAL A 17 10.08 10.25 3.21
C VAL A 17 8.88 10.11 4.17
N SER A 18 9.14 9.55 5.36
CA SER A 18 8.12 9.43 6.41
C SER A 18 8.41 10.38 7.56
N HIS A 19 7.52 11.35 7.77
CA HIS A 19 7.66 12.34 8.85
C HIS A 19 6.30 12.84 9.35
N SER A 20 6.29 13.54 10.48
CA SER A 20 5.08 14.19 11.02
C SER A 20 4.58 15.29 10.08
N MET A 21 3.27 15.46 9.97
CA MET A 21 2.68 16.51 9.12
C MET A 21 3.08 17.93 9.55
N ASN A 22 3.44 18.12 10.82
CA ASN A 22 3.90 19.40 11.37
C ASN A 22 5.35 19.74 10.99
N LEU A 23 6.09 18.80 10.40
CA LEU A 23 7.43 19.05 9.92
C LEU A 23 7.37 19.66 8.52
N GLU A 24 7.93 20.86 8.40
CA GLU A 24 8.11 21.56 7.13
C GLU A 24 9.48 21.20 6.53
N VAL A 25 9.46 20.69 5.30
CA VAL A 25 10.66 20.36 4.52
C VAL A 25 10.63 21.26 3.30
N SER A 26 11.65 22.10 3.16
CA SER A 26 11.72 23.14 2.13
C SER A 26 13.02 23.10 1.33
N THR A 27 14.05 22.41 1.84
CA THR A 27 15.35 22.29 1.19
C THR A 27 15.78 20.85 0.92
N TRP A 28 16.70 20.66 -0.02
CA TRP A 28 17.27 19.36 -0.38
C TRP A 28 18.00 18.70 0.78
N GLY A 29 18.78 19.45 1.56
CA GLY A 29 19.51 18.93 2.72
C GLY A 29 18.57 18.35 3.79
N GLN A 30 17.48 19.07 4.10
CA GLN A 30 16.43 18.57 5.02
C GLN A 30 15.79 17.29 4.50
N LEU A 31 15.54 17.21 3.20
CA LEU A 31 14.95 16.03 2.58
C LEU A 31 15.92 14.84 2.60
N CYS A 32 17.20 15.07 2.31
CA CYS A 32 18.25 14.05 2.36
C CYS A 32 18.46 13.49 3.76
N GLU A 33 18.43 14.34 4.79
CA GLU A 33 18.50 13.92 6.19
C GLU A 33 17.35 12.97 6.55
N LEU A 34 16.12 13.32 6.15
CA LEU A 34 14.95 12.47 6.34
C LEU A 34 15.01 11.15 5.55
N ALA A 35 15.52 11.21 4.32
CA ALA A 35 15.70 10.05 3.45
C ALA A 35 16.92 9.19 3.82
N LYS A 36 17.79 9.68 4.73
CA LYS A 36 19.07 9.06 5.09
C LYS A 36 19.96 8.82 3.88
N CYS A 37 20.06 9.82 3.01
CA CYS A 37 20.94 9.78 1.84
C CYS A 37 21.87 10.99 1.80
N GLU A 38 22.97 10.87 1.07
CA GLU A 38 23.90 11.98 0.88
C GLU A 38 23.34 13.00 -0.15
N PRO A 39 23.51 14.32 0.05
CA PRO A 39 23.05 15.34 -0.89
C PRO A 39 23.70 15.29 -2.28
N GLY A 40 24.89 14.70 -2.38
CA GLY A 40 25.67 14.66 -3.62
C GLY A 40 26.09 16.05 -4.10
N ASP A 41 25.95 16.31 -5.40
CA ASP A 41 26.31 17.58 -6.03
C ASP A 41 25.21 18.66 -5.92
N THR A 42 24.03 18.31 -5.39
CA THR A 42 22.92 19.27 -5.28
C THR A 42 23.11 20.12 -4.02
N PRO A 43 23.07 21.46 -4.13
CA PRO A 43 23.20 22.33 -2.96
C PRO A 43 22.16 22.00 -1.89
N GLU A 44 22.55 21.93 -0.62
CA GLU A 44 21.65 21.60 0.48
C GLU A 44 20.49 22.59 0.64
N ASN A 45 20.69 23.84 0.22
CA ASN A 45 19.68 24.90 0.23
C ASN A 45 18.79 24.90 -1.03
N ALA A 46 18.99 23.98 -1.98
CA ALA A 46 18.16 23.87 -3.17
C ALA A 46 16.70 23.65 -2.76
N PRO A 47 15.74 24.39 -3.33
CA PRO A 47 14.34 24.30 -2.93
C PRO A 47 13.75 22.94 -3.34
N VAL A 48 12.92 22.37 -2.47
CA VAL A 48 12.10 21.20 -2.78
C VAL A 48 10.62 21.53 -2.64
N ARG A 49 9.76 20.78 -3.32
CA ARG A 49 8.31 20.89 -3.19
C ARG A 49 7.70 19.54 -2.84
N ARG A 50 6.78 19.54 -1.86
CA ARG A 50 5.97 18.37 -1.54
C ARG A 50 5.05 18.07 -2.73
N LEU A 51 5.04 16.83 -3.20
CA LEU A 51 4.10 16.35 -4.19
C LEU A 51 2.86 15.85 -3.47
N LEU A 52 1.73 16.50 -3.75
CA LEU A 52 0.42 16.04 -3.29
C LEU A 52 -0.21 15.26 -4.44
N SER A 53 -0.38 13.95 -4.25
CA SER A 53 -1.15 13.12 -5.17
C SER A 53 -2.64 13.21 -4.85
N ALA A 54 -3.48 12.98 -5.86
CA ALA A 54 -4.92 12.84 -5.61
C ALA A 54 -5.15 11.70 -4.61
N PRO A 55 -6.04 11.89 -3.61
CA PRO A 55 -6.31 10.84 -2.63
C PRO A 55 -6.79 9.58 -3.34
N ARG A 56 -6.12 8.45 -3.09
CA ARG A 56 -6.56 7.13 -3.57
C ARG A 56 -7.54 6.54 -2.55
N LEU A 57 -8.72 6.17 -3.01
CA LEU A 57 -9.64 5.36 -2.23
C LEU A 57 -9.13 3.91 -2.22
N ILE A 58 -8.62 3.47 -1.07
CA ILE A 58 -8.28 2.07 -0.86
C ILE A 58 -9.53 1.40 -0.28
N LYS A 59 -10.28 0.69 -1.13
CA LYS A 59 -11.34 -0.21 -0.66
C LYS A 59 -10.77 -1.63 -0.49
N PRO A 60 -11.11 -2.36 0.57
CA PRO A 60 -10.74 -3.77 0.66
C PRO A 60 -11.39 -4.55 -0.49
N THR A 61 -10.67 -5.54 -1.01
CA THR A 61 -11.23 -6.50 -1.96
C THR A 61 -12.28 -7.34 -1.23
N SER A 62 -13.53 -7.31 -1.71
CA SER A 62 -14.63 -8.08 -1.12
C SER A 62 -14.63 -9.54 -1.56
N ASP A 63 -15.37 -10.39 -0.87
CA ASP A 63 -15.59 -11.78 -1.30
C ASP A 63 -16.24 -11.85 -2.68
N THR A 64 -17.12 -10.89 -3.01
CA THR A 64 -17.68 -10.76 -4.36
C THR A 64 -16.61 -10.42 -5.40
N ASP A 65 -15.67 -9.53 -5.08
CA ASP A 65 -14.56 -9.19 -5.98
C ASP A 65 -13.68 -10.43 -6.23
N TYR A 66 -13.34 -11.20 -5.19
CA TYR A 66 -12.59 -12.45 -5.32
C TYR A 66 -13.33 -13.49 -6.17
N LYS A 67 -14.63 -13.70 -5.90
CA LYS A 67 -15.50 -14.61 -6.65
C LYS A 67 -15.54 -14.25 -8.14
N ASN A 68 -15.70 -12.97 -8.46
CA ASN A 68 -15.76 -12.48 -9.84
C ASN A 68 -14.43 -12.62 -10.58
N GLN A 69 -13.30 -12.52 -9.87
CA GLN A 69 -11.97 -12.76 -10.42
C GLN A 69 -11.62 -14.25 -10.54
N GLY A 70 -12.51 -15.15 -10.10
CA GLY A 70 -12.28 -16.59 -10.15
C GLY A 70 -11.41 -17.15 -9.03
N PHE A 71 -11.15 -16.36 -7.99
CA PHE A 71 -10.47 -16.85 -6.80
C PHE A 71 -11.44 -17.56 -5.86
N THR A 72 -10.94 -18.60 -5.21
CA THR A 72 -11.63 -19.26 -4.10
C THR A 72 -11.04 -18.76 -2.78
N ARG A 73 -11.89 -18.26 -1.89
CA ARG A 73 -11.50 -17.84 -0.54
C ARG A 73 -12.15 -18.74 0.49
N TYR A 74 -11.32 -19.30 1.36
CA TYR A 74 -11.75 -20.12 2.49
C TYR A 74 -11.59 -19.35 3.81
N VAL A 75 -12.65 -19.35 4.62
CA VAL A 75 -12.64 -18.87 6.00
C VAL A 75 -12.70 -20.08 6.91
N LYS A 76 -11.66 -20.29 7.72
CA LYS A 76 -11.65 -21.39 8.70
C LYS A 76 -12.81 -21.20 9.69
N ARG A 77 -13.62 -22.23 9.86
CA ARG A 77 -14.72 -22.28 10.84
C ARG A 77 -14.35 -23.13 12.04
N ASP A 78 -13.68 -24.26 11.80
CA ASP A 78 -13.13 -25.14 12.82
C ASP A 78 -11.85 -25.84 12.30
N GLU A 79 -11.23 -26.68 13.11
CA GLU A 79 -10.14 -27.56 12.67
C GLU A 79 -10.63 -28.52 11.57
N GLY A 80 -10.03 -28.40 10.39
CA GLY A 80 -10.42 -29.19 9.22
C GLY A 80 -11.71 -28.73 8.52
N VAL A 81 -12.41 -27.72 9.04
CA VAL A 81 -13.68 -27.22 8.49
C VAL A 81 -13.53 -25.78 8.02
N TYR A 82 -13.82 -25.54 6.75
CA TYR A 82 -13.65 -24.25 6.09
C TYR A 82 -14.92 -23.86 5.35
N GLU A 83 -15.23 -22.56 5.33
CA GLU A 83 -16.30 -22.01 4.52
C GLU A 83 -15.75 -21.36 3.25
N ASN A 84 -16.22 -21.81 2.09
CA ASN A 84 -16.04 -21.14 0.81
C ASN A 84 -16.96 -19.93 0.69
N VAL A 85 -16.46 -18.76 1.10
CA VAL A 85 -17.21 -17.49 1.02
C VAL A 85 -17.37 -16.98 -0.41
N THR A 86 -16.68 -17.60 -1.36
CA THR A 86 -16.77 -17.33 -2.80
C THR A 86 -17.59 -18.37 -3.57
N ALA A 87 -18.24 -19.32 -2.88
CA ALA A 87 -18.96 -20.43 -3.52
C ALA A 87 -19.95 -19.94 -4.58
N LYS A 88 -19.91 -20.55 -5.76
CA LYS A 88 -20.87 -20.36 -6.85
C LYS A 88 -22.07 -21.30 -6.68
N ASP A 89 -23.11 -21.05 -7.47
CA ASP A 89 -24.30 -21.89 -7.44
C ASP A 89 -23.92 -23.33 -7.82
N GLY A 90 -24.31 -24.29 -6.97
CA GLY A 90 -23.95 -25.70 -7.12
C GLY A 90 -22.64 -26.12 -6.42
N GLU A 91 -21.84 -25.18 -5.90
CA GLU A 91 -20.68 -25.50 -5.08
C GLU A 91 -21.05 -25.60 -3.59
N SER A 92 -20.37 -26.49 -2.85
CA SER A 92 -20.53 -26.53 -1.39
C SER A 92 -19.93 -25.29 -0.74
N ARG A 93 -20.65 -24.73 0.23
CA ARG A 93 -20.11 -23.69 1.11
C ARG A 93 -19.20 -24.25 2.19
N ILE A 94 -19.40 -25.49 2.63
CA ILE A 94 -18.58 -26.11 3.68
C ILE A 94 -17.68 -27.17 3.06
N VAL A 95 -16.38 -27.04 3.29
CA VAL A 95 -15.35 -27.88 2.70
C VAL A 95 -14.28 -28.26 3.72
N ASN A 96 -13.59 -29.36 3.44
CA ASN A 96 -12.42 -29.80 4.20
C ASN A 96 -11.14 -29.05 3.77
N ARG A 97 -10.02 -29.41 4.37
CA ARG A 97 -8.70 -28.83 4.07
C ARG A 97 -8.29 -28.97 2.59
N ASP A 98 -8.77 -30.01 1.92
CA ASP A 98 -8.48 -30.29 0.50
C ASP A 98 -9.47 -29.58 -0.45
N GLY A 99 -10.44 -28.84 0.09
CA GLY A 99 -11.48 -28.16 -0.69
C GLY A 99 -12.63 -29.05 -1.13
N ASN A 100 -12.72 -30.28 -0.61
CA ASN A 100 -13.82 -31.19 -0.91
C ASN A 100 -15.00 -30.91 0.02
N ALA A 101 -16.23 -31.05 -0.49
CA ALA A 101 -17.44 -30.89 0.30
C ALA A 101 -17.46 -31.87 1.51
N ILE A 102 -17.96 -31.38 2.65
CA ILE A 102 -18.24 -32.19 3.86
C ILE A 102 -19.75 -32.20 4.08
#